data_AF-A0A1I2BBF6-F1
#
_entry.id   AF-A0A1I2BBF6-F1
#
_cell.length_a   1.000
_cell.length_b   1.000
_cell.length_c   1.000
_cell.angle_alpha   90.00
_cell.angle_beta   90.00
_cell.angle_gamma   90.00
#
_symmetry.space_group_name_H-M   'P 1'
#
loop_
_entity.id
_entity.type
_entity.pdbx_description
1 polymer ?
#
loop_
_entity_poly.entity_id
_entity_poly.type
_entity_poly.pdbx_seq_one_letter_code
_entity_poly.pdbx_strand_id
1 'polypeptide(L)'
;MELNDFALPIFAFLDGSEHQQPSITAGRSIILHVPSHTIIEVVDMDDVLEMNLTPEVITFDFVYHNSSGMKENHKMIVHYTTLTEIKLKDIFLEGAKWYSDYLTWEDDNIFNEED
;
A
#
# COMPACT_ATOMS: atom_id res chain seq x y z
N MET A 1 -19.64 26.81 -17.47
CA MET A 1 -19.10 25.55 -18.02
C MET A 1 -18.10 25.08 -16.99
N GLU A 2 -18.45 24.06 -16.22
CA GLU A 2 -17.50 23.43 -15.31
C GLU A 2 -16.59 22.53 -16.13
N LEU A 3 -15.29 22.68 -15.96
CA LEU A 3 -14.29 21.78 -16.50
C LEU A 3 -14.15 20.62 -15.52
N ASN A 4 -14.41 19.41 -15.99
CA ASN A 4 -14.09 18.22 -15.21
C ASN A 4 -12.57 18.05 -15.18
N ASP A 5 -12.01 18.03 -13.98
CA ASP A 5 -10.61 17.66 -13.77
C ASP A 5 -10.50 16.14 -13.86
N PHE A 6 -9.69 15.66 -14.80
CA PHE A 6 -9.43 14.24 -15.03
C PHE A 6 -8.08 13.80 -14.44
N ALA A 7 -7.56 14.56 -13.47
CA ALA A 7 -6.37 14.17 -12.73
C ALA A 7 -6.55 12.80 -12.05
N LEU A 8 -5.54 11.94 -12.24
CA LEU A 8 -5.43 10.69 -11.49
C LEU A 8 -4.80 10.97 -10.12
N PRO A 9 -5.13 10.17 -9.09
CA PRO A 9 -4.46 10.27 -7.80
C PRO A 9 -2.99 9.86 -7.93
N ILE A 10 -2.17 10.28 -6.97
CA ILE A 10 -0.75 9.88 -6.92
C ILE A 10 -0.62 8.39 -6.60
N PHE A 11 -1.44 7.91 -5.65
CA PHE A 11 -1.54 6.51 -5.27
C PHE A 11 -2.99 6.02 -5.43
N ALA A 12 -3.15 4.75 -5.79
CA ALA A 12 -4.44 4.08 -5.83
C ALA A 12 -4.30 2.62 -5.38
N PHE A 13 -5.30 2.10 -4.67
CA PHE A 13 -5.39 0.66 -4.45
C PHE A 13 -5.71 -0.07 -5.75
N LEU A 14 -5.06 -1.21 -5.95
CA LEU A 14 -5.35 -2.14 -7.04
C LEU A 14 -6.13 -3.32 -6.48
N ASP A 15 -7.42 -3.34 -6.76
CA ASP A 15 -8.28 -4.45 -6.40
C ASP A 15 -8.77 -5.20 -7.65
N GLY A 16 -8.83 -6.51 -7.52
CA GLY A 16 -9.35 -7.44 -8.49
C GLY A 16 -10.85 -7.21 -8.62
N SER A 17 -11.34 -7.16 -9.85
CA SER A 17 -12.75 -6.87 -10.06
C SER A 17 -13.63 -8.02 -9.58
N GLU A 18 -14.70 -7.70 -8.86
CA GLU A 18 -15.62 -8.66 -8.24
C GLU A 18 -16.21 -9.69 -9.22
N HIS A 19 -16.29 -9.36 -10.51
CA HIS A 19 -16.79 -10.29 -11.53
C HIS A 19 -15.84 -11.46 -11.82
N GLN A 20 -14.58 -11.39 -11.36
CA GLN A 20 -13.58 -12.43 -11.49
C GLN A 20 -13.43 -13.16 -10.15
N GLN A 21 -14.27 -14.16 -9.91
CA GLN A 21 -14.16 -14.98 -8.71
C GLN A 21 -13.32 -16.25 -8.95
N PRO A 22 -12.44 -16.62 -8.00
CA PRO A 22 -12.08 -15.88 -6.78
C PRO A 22 -11.18 -14.67 -7.07
N SER A 23 -11.37 -13.55 -6.35
CA SER A 23 -10.50 -12.38 -6.51
C SER A 23 -9.10 -12.70 -6.01
N ILE A 24 -8.11 -12.63 -6.90
CA ILE A 24 -6.69 -12.93 -6.61
C ILE A 24 -6.04 -11.90 -5.68
N THR A 25 -6.71 -10.76 -5.44
CA THR A 25 -6.24 -9.66 -4.57
C THR A 25 -7.00 -9.58 -3.26
N ALA A 26 -7.98 -10.45 -3.01
CA ALA A 26 -8.79 -10.40 -1.80
C ALA A 26 -7.90 -10.44 -0.54
N GLY A 27 -8.06 -9.43 0.33
CA GLY A 27 -7.28 -9.30 1.57
C GLY A 27 -5.83 -8.83 1.36
N ARG A 28 -5.45 -8.36 0.17
CA ARG A 28 -4.09 -7.90 -0.15
C ARG A 28 -4.09 -6.38 -0.36
N SER A 29 -3.15 -5.69 0.27
CA SER A 29 -2.95 -4.26 0.09
C SER A 29 -1.98 -3.99 -1.06
N ILE A 30 -2.50 -3.94 -2.29
CA ILE A 30 -1.70 -3.62 -3.48
C ILE A 30 -1.94 -2.16 -3.87
N ILE A 31 -0.88 -1.38 -4.02
CA ILE A 31 -0.93 0.04 -4.37
C ILE A 31 -0.19 0.30 -5.69
N LEU A 32 -0.76 1.18 -6.51
CA LEU A 32 -0.15 1.74 -7.70
C LEU A 32 0.31 3.16 -7.40
N HIS A 33 1.61 3.43 -7.53
CA HIS A 33 2.09 4.80 -7.70
C HIS A 33 1.92 5.19 -9.17
N VAL A 34 0.91 6.01 -9.45
CA VAL A 34 0.45 6.33 -10.82
C VAL A 34 1.55 7.03 -11.65
N PRO A 35 2.27 8.05 -11.14
CA PRO A 35 3.27 8.76 -11.94
C PRO A 35 4.42 7.89 -12.44
N SER A 36 4.87 6.92 -11.62
CA SER A 36 5.99 6.03 -11.99
C SER A 36 5.57 4.68 -12.54
N HIS A 37 4.27 4.37 -12.51
CA HIS A 37 3.72 3.05 -12.83
C HIS A 37 4.32 1.94 -11.96
N THR A 38 4.62 2.26 -10.69
CA THR A 38 5.20 1.29 -9.76
C THR A 38 4.08 0.59 -9.00
N ILE A 39 4.07 -0.75 -9.03
CA ILE A 39 3.12 -1.59 -8.32
C ILE A 39 3.82 -2.15 -7.08
N ILE A 40 3.26 -1.88 -5.92
CA ILE A 40 3.79 -2.25 -4.61
C ILE A 40 2.72 -3.02 -3.87
N GLU A 41 3.08 -4.12 -3.23
CA GLU A 41 2.25 -4.75 -2.22
C GLU A 41 2.78 -4.39 -0.84
N VAL A 42 1.86 -3.97 0.04
CA VAL A 42 2.12 -3.69 1.44
C VAL A 42 1.64 -4.87 2.25
N VAL A 43 2.48 -5.35 3.15
CA VAL A 43 2.20 -6.51 3.97
C VAL A 43 2.44 -6.18 5.43
N ASP A 44 1.48 -6.52 6.28
CA ASP A 44 1.65 -6.53 7.73
C ASP A 44 2.56 -7.71 8.11
N MET A 45 3.69 -7.40 8.72
CA MET A 45 4.69 -8.38 9.11
C MET A 45 4.33 -9.12 10.39
N ASP A 46 3.40 -8.61 11.19
CA ASP A 46 2.94 -9.25 12.41
C ASP A 46 1.92 -10.38 12.08
N ASP A 47 1.25 -10.29 10.94
CA ASP A 47 0.29 -11.28 10.43
C ASP A 47 0.89 -12.35 9.50
N VAL A 48 2.12 -12.15 8.99
CA VAL A 48 2.74 -13.09 8.05
C VAL A 48 3.68 -14.07 8.72
N LEU A 49 3.30 -15.36 8.64
CA LEU A 49 4.07 -16.48 9.18
C LEU A 49 5.34 -16.79 8.37
N GLU A 50 5.32 -16.62 7.03
CA GLU A 50 6.47 -16.86 6.15
C GLU A 50 6.31 -16.15 4.80
N MET A 51 7.34 -15.43 4.35
CA MET A 51 7.41 -14.85 2.99
C MET A 51 8.51 -15.54 2.18
N ASN A 52 8.15 -16.09 1.02
CA ASN A 52 9.12 -16.66 0.09
C ASN A 52 9.38 -15.67 -1.05
N LEU A 53 10.30 -14.74 -0.83
CA LEU A 53 10.73 -13.74 -1.83
C LEU A 53 12.02 -14.21 -2.50
N THR A 54 12.15 -13.99 -3.81
CA THR A 54 13.44 -14.20 -4.47
C THR A 54 14.43 -13.10 -4.05
N PRO A 55 15.75 -13.37 -4.01
CA PRO A 55 16.75 -12.40 -3.54
C PRO A 55 16.77 -11.07 -4.31
N GLU A 56 16.24 -11.06 -5.53
CA GLU A 56 16.23 -9.90 -6.43
C GLU A 56 15.00 -8.99 -6.21
N VAL A 57 14.06 -9.40 -5.36
CA VAL A 57 12.85 -8.61 -5.07
C VAL A 57 13.24 -7.37 -4.27
N ILE A 58 12.88 -6.21 -4.79
CA ILE A 58 13.10 -4.93 -4.12
C ILE A 58 12.05 -4.78 -3.01
N THR A 59 12.51 -4.54 -1.79
CA THR A 59 11.65 -4.37 -0.62
C THR A 59 12.02 -3.13 0.18
N PHE A 60 11.08 -2.65 0.98
CA PHE A 60 11.29 -1.53 1.90
C PHE A 60 10.47 -1.73 3.17
N ASP A 61 11.13 -1.69 4.32
CA ASP A 61 10.47 -1.82 5.62
C ASP A 61 10.10 -0.45 6.19
N PHE A 62 8.90 -0.36 6.75
CA PHE A 62 8.45 0.81 7.48
C PHE A 62 7.65 0.42 8.71
N VAL A 63 7.43 1.39 9.58
CA VAL A 63 6.71 1.21 10.84
C VAL A 63 5.57 2.20 10.87
N TYR A 64 4.38 1.69 11.15
CA TYR A 64 3.21 2.48 11.48
C TYR A 64 3.00 2.46 13.00
N HIS A 65 2.49 3.56 13.54
CA HIS A 65 2.05 3.65 14.93
C HIS A 65 0.56 3.97 14.90
N ASN A 66 -0.27 3.04 15.35
CA ASN A 66 -1.71 3.23 15.34
C ASN A 66 -2.18 4.30 16.34
N SER A 67 -3.47 4.65 16.30
CA SER A 67 -4.04 5.68 17.18
C SER A 67 -3.88 5.39 18.68
N SER A 68 -3.64 4.13 19.07
CA SER A 68 -3.32 3.71 20.44
C SER A 68 -1.82 3.73 20.78
N GLY A 69 -0.97 4.09 19.82
CA GLY A 69 0.50 4.12 19.94
C GLY A 69 1.17 2.75 19.81
N MET A 70 0.42 1.69 19.45
CA MET A 70 1.00 0.38 19.19
C MET A 70 1.77 0.39 17.87
N LYS A 71 2.90 -0.32 17.86
CA LYS A 71 3.81 -0.39 16.72
C LYS A 71 3.42 -1.55 15.81
N GLU A 72 3.22 -1.28 14.53
CA GLU A 72 2.89 -2.27 13.51
C GLU A 72 3.97 -2.25 12.42
N ASN A 73 4.60 -3.41 12.18
CA ASN A 73 5.71 -3.51 11.22
C ASN A 73 5.16 -3.86 9.85
N HIS A 74 5.55 -3.09 8.83
CA HIS A 74 5.08 -3.28 7.48
C HIS A 74 6.24 -3.43 6.49
N LYS A 75 6.02 -4.21 5.44
CA LYS A 75 6.96 -4.36 4.33
C LYS A 75 6.28 -4.03 3.02
N MET A 76 6.93 -3.18 2.24
CA MET A 76 6.62 -2.93 0.84
C MET A 76 7.42 -3.87 -0.06
N ILE A 77 6.74 -4.48 -1.03
CA ILE A 77 7.30 -5.43 -1.99
C ILE A 77 6.97 -4.94 -3.39
N VAL A 78 7.98 -4.73 -4.23
CA VAL A 78 7.76 -4.24 -5.60
C VAL A 78 7.41 -5.40 -6.53
N HIS A 79 6.20 -5.38 -7.10
CA HIS A 79 5.78 -6.30 -8.16
C HIS A 79 6.26 -5.86 -9.53
N TYR A 80 6.25 -4.54 -9.77
CA TYR A 80 6.65 -3.98 -11.06
C TYR A 80 7.10 -2.54 -10.90
N THR A 81 8.13 -2.16 -11.65
CA THR A 81 8.56 -0.77 -11.79
C THR A 81 9.33 -0.56 -13.09
N THR A 82 9.33 0.66 -13.61
CA THR A 82 10.23 1.10 -14.69
C THR A 82 11.47 1.83 -14.15
N LEU A 83 11.52 2.05 -12.83
CA LEU A 83 12.56 2.83 -12.17
C LEU A 83 13.70 1.95 -11.65
N THR A 84 14.87 2.56 -11.51
CA THR A 84 15.99 1.96 -10.78
C THR A 84 15.75 2.05 -9.27
N GLU A 85 16.38 1.17 -8.51
CA GLU A 85 16.26 1.10 -7.04
C GLU A 85 16.52 2.45 -6.34
N ILE A 86 17.53 3.21 -6.79
CA ILE A 86 17.85 4.54 -6.24
C ILE A 86 16.65 5.50 -6.32
N LYS A 87 15.85 5.41 -7.39
CA LYS A 87 14.68 6.27 -7.60
C LYS A 87 13.41 5.77 -6.89
N LEU A 88 13.42 4.53 -6.41
CA LEU A 88 12.28 3.97 -5.67
C LEU A 88 12.22 4.46 -4.22
N LYS A 89 13.34 4.91 -3.65
CA LYS A 89 13.39 5.35 -2.26
C LYS A 89 12.35 6.43 -1.93
N ASP A 90 12.22 7.44 -2.79
CA ASP A 90 11.27 8.53 -2.57
C ASP A 90 9.82 8.01 -2.65
N ILE A 91 9.54 7.12 -3.60
CA ILE A 91 8.23 6.47 -3.75
C ILE A 91 7.90 5.61 -2.53
N PHE A 92 8.87 4.91 -1.95
CA PHE A 92 8.65 4.13 -0.74
C PHE A 92 8.30 5.01 0.45
N LEU A 93 8.98 6.15 0.62
CA LEU A 93 8.70 7.08 1.71
C LEU A 93 7.31 7.72 1.54
N GLU A 94 6.99 8.15 0.32
CA GLU A 94 5.66 8.70 0.00
C GLU A 94 4.56 7.66 0.17
N GLY A 95 4.78 6.44 -0.32
CA GLY A 95 3.86 5.33 -0.20
C GLY A 95 3.65 4.91 1.26
N ALA A 96 4.71 4.85 2.06
CA ALA A 96 4.62 4.51 3.49
C ALA A 96 3.80 5.55 4.24
N LYS A 97 4.00 6.84 3.93
CA LYS A 97 3.16 7.90 4.50
C LYS A 97 1.70 7.75 4.05
N TRP A 98 1.47 7.60 2.75
CA TRP A 98 0.12 7.49 2.19
C TRP A 98 -0.66 6.29 2.77
N TYR A 99 0.01 5.14 2.90
CA TYR A 99 -0.59 3.95 3.49
C TYR A 99 -0.81 4.10 5.00
N SER A 100 0.12 4.75 5.72
CA SER A 100 -0.09 5.08 7.14
C SER A 100 -1.28 6.01 7.35
N ASP A 101 -1.45 7.02 6.49
CA ASP A 101 -2.62 7.91 6.54
C ASP A 101 -3.93 7.13 6.30
N TYR A 102 -3.91 6.13 5.42
CA TYR A 102 -5.04 5.20 5.22
C TYR A 102 -5.32 4.36 6.47
N LEU A 103 -4.29 3.79 7.10
CA LEU A 103 -4.46 3.00 8.34
C LEU A 103 -5.02 3.86 9.48
N THR A 104 -4.57 5.10 9.63
CA THR A 104 -5.14 6.02 10.63
C THR A 104 -6.62 6.30 10.36
N TRP A 105 -7.00 6.45 9.09
CA TRP A 105 -8.41 6.62 8.74
C TRP A 105 -9.24 5.35 9.04
N GLU A 106 -8.70 4.16 8.78
CA GLU A 106 -9.34 2.88 9.14
C GLU A 106 -9.48 2.72 10.67
N ASP A 107 -8.41 2.99 11.43
CA ASP A 107 -8.42 2.98 12.89
C ASP A 107 -9.54 3.88 13.43
N ASP A 108 -9.61 5.12 12.95
CA ASP A 108 -10.62 6.10 13.37
C ASP A 108 -12.05 5.63 13.01
N ASN A 109 -12.25 4.95 11.88
CA ASN A 109 -13.56 4.39 11.55
C ASN A 109 -13.97 3.29 12.54
N ILE A 110 -13.04 2.42 12.95
CA ILE A 110 -13.30 1.38 13.95
C ILE A 110 -13.70 2.01 15.28
N PHE A 111 -12.96 3.03 15.76
CA PHE A 111 -13.30 3.74 16.99
C PHE A 111 -14.69 4.40 16.93
N ASN A 112 -15.06 4.98 15.78
CA ASN A 112 -16.36 5.63 15.61
C ASN A 112 -17.54 4.65 15.46
N GLU A 113 -17.31 3.41 15.03
CA GLU A 113 -18.34 2.36 14.97
C GLU A 113 -18.61 1.70 16.33
N GLU A 114 -17.68 1.81 17.28
CA GLU A 114 -17.81 1.26 18.64
C GLU A 114 -18.52 2.20 19.66
N ASP A 115 -18.75 3.47 19.30
CA ASP A 115 -19.45 4.49 20.10
C ASP A 115 -20.97 4.58 19.80
#